data_AF-A0A1E5H327-F1
#
_entry.id   AF-A0A1E5H327-F1
#
_cell.length_a   1.000
_cell.length_b   1.000
_cell.length_c   1.000
_cell.angle_alpha   90.00
_cell.angle_beta   90.00
_cell.angle_gamma   90.00
#
_symmetry.space_group_name_H-M   'P 1'
#
loop_
_entity.id
_entity.type
_entity.pdbx_description
1 polymer ?
#
loop_
_entity_poly.entity_id
_entity_poly.type
_entity_poly.pdbx_seq_one_letter_code
_entity_poly.pdbx_strand_id
1 'polypeptide(L)'
;MEIKNNHFNNSPFIFGNDNKVNYSSDDVQIDWDKFYKEIKATLTKLPQDSQEFQACTELLVETSTKNQDRVTNLLKKYLPEFTSDVFSNFASTFLSDLVWKILGNR
;
A
#
# COMPACT_ATOMS: atom_id res chain seq x y z
N MET A 1 4.16 4.72 -51.50
CA MET A 1 4.43 4.92 -50.07
C MET A 1 5.63 5.83 -49.93
N GLU A 2 5.66 6.80 -49.04
CA GLU A 2 4.63 7.37 -48.18
C GLU A 2 5.25 8.64 -47.62
N ILE A 3 4.37 9.58 -47.33
CA ILE A 3 4.66 11.00 -47.20
C ILE A 3 5.22 11.31 -45.82
N LYS A 4 6.21 12.20 -45.80
CA LYS A 4 6.78 12.88 -44.64
C LYS A 4 5.69 13.53 -43.78
N ASN A 5 5.80 13.44 -42.47
CA ASN A 5 5.59 14.64 -41.66
C ASN A 5 6.36 14.60 -40.33
N ASN A 6 6.98 15.73 -40.04
CA ASN A 6 7.76 16.01 -38.84
C ASN A 6 6.85 16.33 -37.65
N HIS A 7 7.47 16.14 -36.47
CA HIS A 7 7.17 16.75 -35.16
C HIS A 7 6.01 16.19 -34.33
N PHE A 8 6.34 15.50 -33.24
CA PHE A 8 5.86 15.80 -31.88
C PHE A 8 6.89 15.37 -30.82
N ASN A 9 6.92 16.16 -29.73
CA ASN A 9 7.98 16.37 -28.74
C ASN A 9 8.23 15.23 -27.73
N ASN A 10 9.49 15.14 -27.28
CA ASN A 10 10.00 14.68 -25.97
C ASN A 10 9.55 13.31 -25.40
N SER A 11 10.35 12.27 -25.68
CA SER A 11 11.35 11.70 -24.73
C SER A 11 11.68 10.25 -25.14
N PRO A 12 12.95 9.83 -25.20
CA PRO A 12 13.33 8.57 -25.83
C PRO A 12 13.04 7.39 -24.90
N PHE A 13 12.10 6.55 -25.32
CA PHE A 13 12.06 5.16 -24.92
C PHE A 13 13.37 4.50 -25.36
N ILE A 14 14.27 4.22 -24.41
CA ILE A 14 15.47 3.43 -24.65
C ILE A 14 15.11 1.96 -24.43
N PHE A 15 14.92 1.22 -25.52
CA PHE A 15 14.99 -0.24 -25.50
C PHE A 15 16.46 -0.66 -25.38
N GLY A 16 16.92 -0.86 -24.14
CA GLY A 16 18.22 -1.42 -23.83
C GLY A 16 18.10 -2.89 -23.43
N ASN A 17 18.61 -3.79 -24.27
CA ASN A 17 19.02 -5.14 -23.87
C ASN A 17 20.02 -5.01 -22.70
N ASP A 18 19.88 -5.85 -21.67
CA ASP A 18 20.66 -5.88 -20.43
C ASP A 18 20.33 -4.84 -19.34
N ASN A 19 19.08 -4.36 -19.28
CA ASN A 19 18.52 -4.00 -17.98
C ASN A 19 18.26 -5.30 -17.22
N LYS A 20 19.27 -5.79 -16.50
CA LYS A 20 19.02 -6.53 -15.27
C LYS A 20 18.27 -5.53 -14.39
N VAL A 21 16.94 -5.55 -14.46
CA VAL A 21 16.09 -4.93 -13.47
C VAL A 21 16.50 -5.62 -12.19
N ASN A 22 17.43 -5.00 -11.46
CA ASN A 22 17.49 -5.19 -10.05
C ASN A 22 16.10 -4.76 -9.59
N TYR A 23 15.21 -5.74 -9.48
CA TYR A 23 14.33 -5.78 -8.33
C TYR A 23 15.27 -5.87 -7.12
N SER A 24 16.01 -4.80 -6.84
CA SER A 24 16.18 -4.38 -5.46
C SER A 24 14.73 -4.37 -5.00
N SER A 25 14.35 -5.34 -4.18
CA SER A 25 13.08 -5.34 -3.49
C SER A 25 12.86 -3.89 -3.07
N ASP A 26 11.94 -3.19 -3.73
CA ASP A 26 11.51 -1.86 -3.32
C ASP A 26 10.78 -2.13 -2.01
N ASP A 27 11.55 -2.39 -0.96
CA ASP A 27 11.06 -2.56 0.39
C ASP A 27 10.27 -1.28 0.63
N VAL A 28 8.95 -1.43 0.71
CA VAL A 28 8.07 -0.31 1.00
C VAL A 28 8.66 0.33 2.24
N GLN A 29 9.19 1.54 2.10
CA GLN A 29 9.84 2.21 3.21
C GLN A 29 8.73 2.64 4.18
N ILE A 30 8.35 1.71 5.06
CA ILE A 30 7.26 1.89 6.02
C ILE A 30 7.83 2.72 7.18
N ASP A 31 7.32 3.94 7.33
CA ASP A 31 7.43 4.66 8.59
C ASP A 31 6.57 3.94 9.64
N TRP A 32 7.17 2.97 10.32
CA TRP A 32 6.51 2.09 11.29
C TRP A 32 5.86 2.87 12.43
N ASP A 33 6.48 3.96 12.87
CA ASP A 33 5.98 4.80 13.96
C ASP A 33 4.73 5.58 13.53
N LYS A 34 4.75 6.15 12.32
CA LYS A 34 3.56 6.80 11.75
C LYS A 34 2.46 5.79 11.47
N PHE A 35 2.79 4.64 10.89
CA PHE A 35 1.83 3.58 10.58
C PHE A 35 1.12 3.08 11.84
N TYR A 36 1.87 2.80 12.91
CA TYR A 36 1.31 2.39 14.21
C TYR A 36 0.35 3.45 14.79
N LYS A 37 0.74 4.73 14.75
CA LYS A 37 -0.10 5.83 15.26
C LYS A 37 -1.41 5.97 14.48
N GLU A 38 -1.35 5.82 13.16
CA GLU A 38 -2.49 5.95 12.27
C GLU A 38 -3.48 4.78 12.44
N ILE A 39 -2.98 3.54 12.59
CA ILE A 39 -3.82 2.39 12.94
C ILE A 39 -4.50 2.62 14.28
N LYS A 40 -3.75 3.08 15.29
CA LYS A 40 -4.30 3.37 16.63
C LYS A 40 -5.37 4.47 16.58
N ALA A 41 -5.15 5.53 15.79
CA ALA A 41 -6.14 6.58 15.59
C ALA A 41 -7.40 6.04 14.88
N THR A 42 -7.24 5.17 13.90
CA THR A 42 -8.35 4.53 13.17
C THR A 42 -9.17 3.63 14.09
N LEU A 43 -8.52 2.84 14.94
CA LEU A 43 -9.18 2.00 15.95
C LEU A 43 -10.07 2.80 16.92
N THR A 44 -9.69 4.05 17.25
CA THR A 44 -10.53 4.88 18.15
C THR A 44 -11.82 5.37 17.49
N LYS A 45 -11.93 5.26 16.16
CA LYS A 45 -13.08 5.72 15.37
C LYS A 45 -13.92 4.57 14.84
N LEU A 46 -13.34 3.38 14.70
CA LEU A 46 -14.03 2.20 14.19
C LEU A 46 -15.05 1.67 15.22
N PRO A 47 -16.21 1.14 14.76
CA PRO A 47 -17.15 0.46 15.64
C PRO A 47 -16.49 -0.78 16.27
N GLN A 48 -16.54 -0.93 17.59
CA GLN A 48 -15.85 -2.04 18.30
C GLN A 48 -16.36 -3.43 17.89
N ASP A 49 -17.59 -3.50 17.38
CA ASP A 49 -18.27 -4.74 16.98
C ASP A 49 -17.96 -5.12 15.52
N SER A 50 -17.17 -4.30 14.81
CA SER A 50 -16.87 -4.47 13.39
C SER A 50 -15.69 -5.41 13.12
N GLN A 51 -15.72 -6.08 11.96
CA GLN A 51 -14.60 -6.94 11.52
C GLN A 51 -13.36 -6.09 11.22
N GLU A 52 -13.53 -4.86 10.77
CA GLU A 52 -12.47 -3.87 10.55
C GLU A 52 -11.75 -3.51 11.85
N PHE A 53 -12.49 -3.39 12.96
CA PHE A 53 -11.88 -3.14 14.27
C PHE A 53 -11.00 -4.32 14.70
N GLN A 54 -11.46 -5.55 14.50
CA GLN A 54 -10.66 -6.74 14.77
C GLN A 54 -9.42 -6.81 13.87
N ALA A 55 -9.59 -6.60 12.56
CA ALA A 55 -8.49 -6.60 11.59
C ALA A 55 -7.44 -5.51 11.91
N CYS A 56 -7.87 -4.30 12.25
CA CYS A 56 -6.97 -3.21 12.66
C CYS A 56 -6.26 -3.50 13.99
N THR A 57 -6.91 -4.22 14.91
CA THR A 57 -6.31 -4.61 16.19
C THR A 57 -5.19 -5.61 15.97
N GLU A 58 -5.41 -6.64 15.15
CA GLU A 58 -4.36 -7.60 14.79
C GLU A 58 -3.25 -6.92 13.99
N LEU A 59 -3.59 -6.02 13.07
CA LEU A 59 -2.61 -5.23 12.33
C LEU A 59 -1.74 -4.38 13.27
N LEU A 60 -2.31 -3.76 14.31
CA LEU A 60 -1.56 -2.97 15.29
C LEU A 60 -0.52 -3.83 16.02
N VAL A 61 -0.88 -5.07 16.38
CA VAL A 61 0.03 -6.04 17.02
C VAL A 61 1.16 -6.39 16.07
N GLU A 62 0.86 -6.76 14.82
CA GLU A 62 1.90 -7.11 13.84
C GLU A 62 2.80 -5.92 13.49
N THR A 63 2.26 -4.70 13.46
CA THR A 63 3.02 -3.47 13.22
C THR A 63 4.06 -3.22 14.31
N SER A 64 3.79 -3.62 15.55
CA SER A 64 4.76 -3.52 16.65
C SER A 64 5.99 -4.42 16.46
N THR A 65 5.85 -5.51 15.70
CA THR A 65 6.96 -6.42 15.39
C THR A 65 7.85 -5.90 14.26
N LYS A 66 7.43 -4.83 13.57
CA LYS A 66 8.10 -4.23 12.40
C LYS A 66 8.46 -5.25 11.31
N ASN A 67 7.68 -6.32 11.22
CA ASN A 67 7.87 -7.39 10.24
C ASN A 67 6.93 -7.18 9.05
N GLN A 68 7.51 -6.76 7.93
CA GLN A 68 6.77 -6.45 6.70
C GLN A 68 6.05 -7.67 6.11
N ASP A 69 6.65 -8.86 6.15
CA ASP A 69 6.00 -10.06 5.61
C ASP A 69 4.75 -10.43 6.40
N ARG A 70 4.81 -10.32 7.73
CA ARG A 70 3.65 -10.58 8.60
C ARG A 70 2.54 -9.58 8.37
N VAL A 71 2.89 -8.30 8.30
CA VAL A 71 1.94 -7.21 7.99
C VAL A 71 1.29 -7.45 6.63
N THR A 72 2.09 -7.78 5.60
CA THR A 72 1.58 -8.05 4.25
C THR A 72 0.64 -9.24 4.23
N ASN A 73 1.00 -10.34 4.90
CA ASN A 73 0.15 -11.53 4.99
C ASN A 73 -1.15 -11.25 5.74
N LEU A 74 -1.10 -10.42 6.79
CA LEU A 74 -2.28 -10.00 7.55
C LEU A 74 -3.20 -9.11 6.73
N LEU A 75 -2.65 -8.12 6.02
CA LEU A 75 -3.41 -7.26 5.11
C LEU A 75 -4.08 -8.07 4.00
N LYS A 76 -3.42 -9.11 3.47
CA LYS A 76 -4.01 -10.04 2.50
C LYS A 76 -5.10 -10.92 3.10
N LYS A 77 -4.91 -11.38 4.34
CA LYS A 77 -5.89 -12.19 5.08
C LYS A 77 -7.20 -11.41 5.31
N TYR A 78 -7.08 -10.12 5.66
CA TYR A 78 -8.20 -9.21 5.91
C TYR A 78 -8.40 -8.20 4.78
N LEU A 79 -8.16 -8.63 3.54
CA LEU A 79 -8.28 -7.77 2.37
C LEU A 79 -9.69 -7.14 2.26
N PRO A 80 -10.81 -7.88 2.43
CA PRO A 80 -12.14 -7.30 2.37
C PRO A 80 -12.36 -6.18 3.39
N GLU A 81 -11.83 -6.33 4.60
CA GLU A 81 -11.96 -5.37 5.70
C GLU A 81 -11.13 -4.12 5.44
N PHE A 82 -9.90 -4.27 4.95
CA PHE A 82 -9.03 -3.13 4.62
C PHE A 82 -9.38 -2.42 3.30
N THR A 83 -10.24 -3.02 2.49
CA THR A 83 -10.79 -2.40 1.28
C THR A 83 -12.24 -1.97 1.44
N SER A 84 -12.82 -2.14 2.64
CA SER A 84 -14.20 -1.77 2.91
C SER A 84 -14.38 -0.25 2.97
N ASP A 85 -15.60 0.19 2.67
CA ASP A 85 -15.99 1.59 2.82
C ASP A 85 -15.90 2.01 4.30
N VAL A 86 -16.14 1.09 5.24
CA VAL A 86 -16.03 1.37 6.68
C VAL A 86 -14.59 1.74 7.00
N PHE A 87 -13.63 0.89 6.65
CA PHE A 87 -12.22 1.20 6.87
C PHE A 87 -11.81 2.49 6.15
N SER A 88 -12.15 2.64 4.88
CA SER A 88 -11.75 3.79 4.06
C SER A 88 -12.32 5.12 4.56
N ASN A 89 -13.50 5.12 5.20
CA ASN A 89 -14.11 6.31 5.78
C ASN A 89 -13.44 6.78 7.08
N PHE A 90 -12.84 5.85 7.85
CA PHE A 90 -12.21 6.17 9.14
C PHE A 90 -10.68 6.26 9.08
N ALA A 91 -10.08 5.51 8.16
CA ALA A 91 -8.65 5.53 7.90
C ALA A 91 -8.22 6.89 7.31
N SER A 92 -7.01 7.33 7.66
CA SER A 92 -6.42 8.48 7.01
C SER A 92 -6.00 8.14 5.58
N THR A 93 -5.89 9.16 4.72
CA THR A 93 -5.36 8.99 3.36
C THR A 93 -4.00 8.31 3.36
N PHE A 94 -3.13 8.65 4.33
CA PHE A 94 -1.84 7.99 4.49
C PHE A 94 -1.97 6.49 4.78
N LEU A 95 -2.85 6.12 5.71
CA LEU A 95 -3.03 4.72 6.09
C LEU A 95 -3.58 3.91 4.92
N SER A 96 -4.62 4.41 4.26
CA SER A 96 -5.20 3.77 3.09
C SER A 96 -4.16 3.62 1.97
N ASP A 97 -3.47 4.70 1.59
CA ASP A 97 -2.44 4.65 0.54
C ASP A 97 -1.32 3.66 0.86
N LEU A 98 -0.89 3.60 2.12
CA LEU A 98 0.15 2.67 2.55
C LEU A 98 -0.32 1.22 2.48
N VAL A 99 -1.54 0.93 2.94
CA VAL A 99 -2.15 -0.40 2.85
C VAL A 99 -2.27 -0.84 1.39
N TRP A 100 -2.77 0.04 0.50
CA TRP A 100 -2.84 -0.23 -0.94
C TRP A 100 -1.48 -0.49 -1.57
N LYS A 101 -0.45 0.27 -1.15
CA LYS A 101 0.93 0.09 -1.59
C LYS A 101 1.52 -1.25 -1.14
N ILE A 102 1.29 -1.67 0.11
CA ILE A 102 1.75 -2.96 0.65
C ILE A 102 1.04 -4.13 -0.06
N LEU A 103 -0.24 -3.97 -0.38
CA LEU A 103 -1.02 -4.97 -1.11
C LEU A 103 -0.64 -5.09 -2.60
N GLY A 104 0.17 -4.16 -3.13
CA GLY A 104 0.61 -4.17 -4.52
C GLY A 104 -0.47 -3.76 -5.53
N ASN A 105 -1.49 -3.02 -5.09
CA ASN A 105 -2.64 -2.61 -5.90
C ASN A 105 -2.50 -1.16 -6.44
N ARG A 106 -1.27 -0.73 -6.80
CA ARG A 106 -1.05 0.58 -7.42
C ARG A 106 0.06 0.55 -8.45
#